data_AF-A0A845R826-F1
#
_entry.id   AF-A0A845R826-F1
#
_cell.length_a   1.000
_cell.length_b   1.000
_cell.length_c   1.000
_cell.angle_alpha   90.00
_cell.angle_beta   90.00
_cell.angle_gamma   90.00
#
_symmetry.space_group_name_H-M   'P 1'
#
loop_
_entity.id
_entity.type
_entity.pdbx_description
1 polymer ?
#
loop_
_entity_poly.entity_id
_entity_poly.type
_entity_poly.pdbx_seq_one_letter_code
_entity_poly.pdbx_strand_id
1 'polypeptide(L)'
;MTAERKAALMAYCRIDELTADEEPLFEGIYQAAVSYMEQAGIAGPEAGTPRRGQYDLCVNALVLDSWDRRGAVSEARSGHTMTDNVSFRHLLNQLKLTEPADPLDTGP
;
A
#
# COMPACT_ATOMS: atom_id res chain seq x y z
N MET A 1 -11.75 -1.55 5.83
CA MET A 1 -12.28 -1.48 4.45
C MET A 1 -13.72 -1.98 4.41
N THR A 2 -14.56 -1.61 3.43
CA THR A 2 -15.90 -2.23 3.29
C THR A 2 -15.79 -3.66 2.72
N ALA A 3 -16.81 -4.50 2.94
CA ALA A 3 -16.81 -5.88 2.45
C ALA A 3 -16.71 -5.96 0.92
N GLU A 4 -17.43 -5.10 0.21
CA GLU A 4 -17.41 -5.02 -1.25
C GLU A 4 -16.02 -4.60 -1.76
N ARG A 5 -15.38 -3.65 -1.07
CA ARG A 5 -14.04 -3.20 -1.44
C ARG A 5 -13.00 -4.28 -1.21
N LYS A 6 -13.12 -5.03 -0.11
CA LYS A 6 -12.28 -6.21 0.19
C LYS A 6 -12.42 -7.26 -0.89
N ALA A 7 -13.65 -7.63 -1.24
CA ALA A 7 -13.93 -8.64 -2.28
C ALA A 7 -13.35 -8.22 -3.64
N ALA A 8 -13.55 -6.95 -4.06
CA ALA A 8 -12.99 -6.43 -5.30
C ALA A 8 -11.45 -6.44 -5.31
N LEU A 9 -10.82 -6.14 -4.17
CA LEU A 9 -9.37 -6.15 -4.01
C LEU A 9 -8.79 -7.57 -4.03
N MET A 10 -9.43 -8.51 -3.32
CA MET A 10 -9.06 -9.94 -3.36
C MET A 10 -9.17 -10.49 -4.78
N ALA A 11 -10.24 -10.16 -5.50
CA ALA A 11 -10.41 -10.55 -6.90
C ALA A 11 -9.30 -9.98 -7.80
N TYR A 12 -8.91 -8.71 -7.59
CA TYR A 12 -7.78 -8.10 -8.33
C TYR A 12 -6.46 -8.82 -8.05
N CYS A 13 -6.19 -9.13 -6.77
CA CYS A 13 -4.99 -9.85 -6.35
C CYS A 13 -5.03 -11.36 -6.60
N ARG A 14 -6.12 -11.88 -7.17
CA ARG A 14 -6.34 -13.33 -7.40
C ARG A 14 -6.21 -14.16 -6.11
N ILE A 15 -6.75 -13.64 -5.02
CA ILE A 15 -6.81 -14.32 -3.72
C ILE A 15 -8.20 -14.91 -3.57
N ASP A 16 -8.28 -16.24 -3.50
CA ASP A 16 -9.55 -16.96 -3.33
C ASP A 16 -10.04 -16.91 -1.87
N GLU A 17 -9.12 -17.08 -0.91
CA GLU A 17 -9.41 -17.06 0.51
C GLU A 17 -8.21 -16.48 1.29
N LEU A 18 -8.49 -15.71 2.34
CA LEU A 18 -7.49 -15.24 3.29
C LEU A 18 -7.63 -16.06 4.57
N THR A 19 -6.51 -16.54 5.10
CA THR A 19 -6.49 -17.11 6.46
C THR A 19 -6.76 -16.03 7.52
N ALA A 20 -7.09 -16.47 8.74
CA ALA A 20 -7.34 -15.55 9.86
C ALA A 20 -6.15 -14.62 10.17
N ASP A 21 -4.92 -15.08 9.94
CA ASP A 21 -3.70 -14.29 10.15
C ASP A 21 -3.40 -13.35 8.97
N GLU A 22 -3.81 -13.72 7.76
CA GLU A 22 -3.63 -12.92 6.55
C GLU A 22 -4.63 -11.77 6.44
N GLU A 23 -5.81 -11.92 7.02
CA GLU A 23 -6.86 -10.92 7.00
C GLU A 23 -6.43 -9.55 7.59
N PRO A 24 -5.91 -9.46 8.83
CA PRO A 24 -5.43 -8.19 9.38
C PRO A 24 -4.23 -7.64 8.61
N LEU A 25 -3.37 -8.51 8.06
CA LEU A 25 -2.23 -8.10 7.24
C LEU A 25 -2.69 -7.47 5.92
N PHE A 26 -3.68 -8.07 5.25
CA PHE A 26 -4.24 -7.56 4.01
C PHE A 26 -4.89 -6.19 4.22
N GLU A 27 -5.66 -6.03 5.30
CA GLU A 27 -6.24 -4.75 5.67
C GLU A 27 -5.15 -3.70 5.94
N GLY A 28 -4.09 -4.05 6.68
CA GLY A 28 -2.97 -3.14 6.93
C GLY A 28 -2.28 -2.65 5.66
N ILE A 29 -2.08 -3.54 4.68
CA ILE A 29 -1.50 -3.18 3.37
C ILE A 29 -2.44 -2.26 2.59
N TYR A 30 -3.74 -2.52 2.61
CA TYR A 30 -4.73 -1.64 2.02
C TYR A 30 -4.68 -0.24 2.64
N GLN A 31 -4.63 -0.13 3.98
CA GLN A 31 -4.52 1.15 4.66
C GLN A 31 -3.23 1.89 4.28
N ALA A 32 -2.09 1.18 4.22
CA ALA A 32 -0.83 1.78 3.79
C ALA A 32 -0.88 2.31 2.35
N ALA A 33 -1.54 1.58 1.43
CA ALA A 33 -1.73 2.04 0.05
C ALA A 33 -2.61 3.29 -0.02
N VAL A 34 -3.69 3.37 0.77
CA VAL A 34 -4.55 4.56 0.86
C VAL A 34 -3.77 5.75 1.41
N SER A 35 -3.02 5.56 2.51
CA SER A 35 -2.18 6.61 3.10
C SER A 35 -1.10 7.10 2.12
N TYR A 36 -0.50 6.20 1.34
CA TYR A 36 0.47 6.60 0.32
C TYR A 36 -0.15 7.55 -0.72
N MET A 37 -1.37 7.24 -1.18
CA MET A 37 -2.09 8.11 -2.13
C MET A 37 -2.41 9.48 -1.52
N GLU A 38 -2.85 9.51 -0.26
CA GLU A 38 -3.13 10.74 0.47
C GLU A 38 -1.88 11.60 0.64
N GLN A 39 -0.77 10.99 1.06
CA GLN A 39 0.55 11.64 1.19
C GLN A 39 1.12 12.13 -0.15
N ALA A 40 0.71 11.52 -1.26
CA ALA A 40 1.01 11.99 -2.61
C ALA A 40 0.10 13.15 -3.07
N GLY A 41 -0.76 13.68 -2.20
CA GLY A 41 -1.72 14.75 -2.50
C GLY A 41 -2.97 14.27 -3.25
N ILE A 42 -3.23 12.95 -3.27
CA ILE A 42 -4.36 12.35 -3.97
C ILE A 42 -5.39 11.88 -2.94
N ALA A 43 -6.29 12.78 -2.57
CA ALA A 43 -7.43 12.45 -1.72
C ALA A 43 -8.38 11.45 -2.39
N GLY A 44 -9.04 10.62 -1.57
CA GLY A 44 -10.05 9.67 -2.01
C GLY A 44 -11.22 10.37 -2.74
N PRO A 45 -11.47 10.10 -4.03
CA PRO A 45 -12.57 10.70 -4.78
C PRO A 45 -13.94 10.20 -4.29
N GLU A 46 -14.98 11.00 -4.55
CA GLU A 46 -16.37 10.63 -4.29
C GLU A 46 -16.75 9.33 -5.00
N ALA A 47 -17.51 8.48 -4.31
CA ALA A 47 -18.01 7.22 -4.85
C ALA A 47 -18.85 7.42 -6.11
N GLY A 48 -18.82 6.46 -7.04
CA GLY A 48 -19.59 6.51 -8.29
C GLY A 48 -19.00 7.44 -9.36
N THR A 49 -17.90 8.16 -9.09
CA THR A 49 -17.21 8.95 -10.11
C THR A 49 -16.24 8.09 -10.93
N PRO A 50 -15.98 8.42 -12.22
CA PRO A 50 -14.92 7.76 -12.98
C PRO A 50 -13.54 7.87 -12.33
N ARG A 51 -13.28 9.00 -11.65
CA ARG A 51 -12.04 9.23 -10.90
C ARG A 51 -11.88 8.26 -9.74
N ARG A 52 -12.98 7.84 -9.10
CA ARG A 52 -12.94 6.82 -8.06
C ARG A 52 -12.42 5.47 -8.59
N GLY A 53 -12.85 5.07 -9.79
CA GLY A 53 -12.34 3.84 -10.41
C GLY A 53 -10.83 3.89 -10.67
N GLN A 54 -10.30 5.03 -11.12
CA GLN A 54 -8.86 5.23 -11.30
C GLN A 54 -8.10 5.20 -9.98
N TYR A 55 -8.63 5.86 -8.95
CA TYR A 55 -8.07 5.82 -7.60
C TYR A 55 -8.01 4.39 -7.05
N ASP A 56 -9.11 3.65 -7.16
CA ASP A 56 -9.19 2.27 -6.67
C ASP A 56 -8.22 1.35 -7.43
N LEU A 57 -7.98 1.58 -8.72
CA LEU A 57 -6.98 0.85 -9.51
C LEU A 57 -5.55 1.12 -9.04
N CYS A 58 -5.21 2.37 -8.72
CA CYS A 58 -3.90 2.70 -8.16
C CYS A 58 -3.69 2.02 -6.79
N VAL A 59 -4.69 2.08 -5.92
CA VAL A 59 -4.66 1.40 -4.61
C VAL A 59 -4.52 -0.12 -4.79
N ASN A 60 -5.27 -0.72 -5.72
CA ASN A 60 -5.16 -2.15 -6.06
C ASN A 60 -3.73 -2.53 -6.47
N ALA A 61 -3.09 -1.73 -7.32
CA ALA A 61 -1.73 -2.00 -7.79
C ALA A 61 -0.70 -1.91 -6.65
N LEU A 62 -0.82 -0.92 -5.75
CA LEU A 62 0.05 -0.78 -4.57
C LEU A 62 -0.11 -1.95 -3.60
N VAL A 63 -1.34 -2.42 -3.40
CA VAL A 63 -1.63 -3.59 -2.56
C VAL A 63 -1.03 -4.85 -3.18
N LEU A 64 -1.24 -5.09 -4.48
CA LEU A 64 -0.70 -6.26 -5.16
C LEU A 64 0.83 -6.31 -5.08
N ASP A 65 1.52 -5.20 -5.36
CA ASP A 65 2.98 -5.11 -5.25
C ASP A 65 3.46 -5.44 -3.83
N SER A 66 2.81 -4.86 -2.83
CA SER A 66 3.14 -5.13 -1.42
C SER A 66 2.80 -6.55 -1.00
N TRP A 67 1.76 -7.14 -1.61
CA TRP A 67 1.30 -8.49 -1.32
C TRP A 67 2.27 -9.55 -1.84
N ASP A 68 2.62 -9.47 -3.12
CA ASP A 68 3.49 -10.43 -3.79
C ASP A 68 4.92 -10.41 -3.22
N ARG A 69 5.40 -9.24 -2.80
CA ARG A 69 6.76 -9.09 -2.24
C ARG A 69 6.95 -9.74 -0.88
N ARG A 70 5.88 -10.06 -0.13
CA ARG A 70 6.03 -10.80 1.14
C ARG A 70 6.57 -12.21 0.94
N GLY A 71 6.22 -12.86 -0.18
CA GLY A 71 6.74 -14.19 -0.55
C GLY A 71 8.12 -14.14 -1.20
N ALA A 72 8.42 -13.10 -1.97
CA ALA A 72 9.69 -12.99 -2.70
C ALA A 72 10.94 -12.89 -1.79
N VAL A 73 10.80 -12.37 -0.57
CA VAL A 73 11.91 -12.25 0.39
C VAL A 73 12.34 -13.61 0.97
N SER A 74 11.46 -14.63 0.96
CA SER A 74 11.82 -15.97 1.45
C SER A 74 12.54 -16.81 0.39
N GLU A 75 12.14 -16.71 -0.89
CA GLU A 75 12.73 -17.51 -1.97
C GLU A 75 14.07 -16.96 -2.50
N ALA A 76 14.27 -15.64 -2.47
CA ALA A 76 15.52 -15.01 -2.92
C ALA A 76 16.70 -15.12 -1.91
N ARG A 77 16.49 -15.74 -0.74
CA ARG A 77 17.53 -15.85 0.30
C ARG A 77 18.60 -16.89 -0.02
N SER A 78 18.39 -17.70 -1.06
CA SER A 78 19.31 -18.71 -1.58
C SER A 78 20.17 -18.18 -2.73
N GLY A 79 20.94 -17.13 -2.45
CA GLY A 79 21.98 -16.60 -3.34
C GLY A 79 21.46 -15.62 -4.39
N HIS A 80 22.24 -14.55 -4.58
CA HIS A 80 22.11 -13.44 -5.54
C HIS A 80 21.60 -12.12 -4.94
N THR A 81 22.59 -11.24 -4.75
CA THR A 81 22.57 -9.78 -4.71
C THR A 81 21.52 -9.12 -3.81
N MET A 82 22.00 -8.27 -2.89
CA MET A 82 21.17 -7.24 -2.23
C MET A 82 20.62 -6.29 -3.30
N THR A 83 19.59 -6.73 -4.01
CA THR A 83 18.89 -5.93 -4.99
C THR A 83 18.11 -4.91 -4.17
N ASP A 84 18.46 -3.65 -4.36
CA ASP A 84 17.95 -2.55 -3.56
C ASP A 84 16.41 -2.55 -3.57
N ASN A 85 15.78 -2.65 -2.40
CA ASN A 85 14.33 -2.80 -2.29
C ASN A 85 13.65 -1.46 -2.58
N VAL A 86 13.31 -1.27 -3.86
CA VAL A 86 12.68 -0.04 -4.39
C VAL A 86 11.39 0.32 -3.63
N SER A 87 10.53 -0.67 -3.31
CA SER A 87 9.29 -0.41 -2.55
C SER A 87 9.57 0.02 -1.12
N PHE A 88 10.56 -0.59 -0.46
CA PHE A 88 11.02 -0.15 0.86
C PHE A 88 11.57 1.28 0.82
N ARG A 89 12.37 1.64 -0.20
CA ARG A 89 12.86 3.02 -0.38
C ARG A 89 11.75 4.01 -0.64
N HIS A 90 10.74 3.67 -1.46
CA HIS A 90 9.59 4.55 -1.68
C HIS A 90 8.80 4.77 -0.40
N LEU A 91 8.54 3.72 0.38
CA LEU A 91 7.92 3.83 1.70
C LEU A 91 8.74 4.71 2.65
N LEU A 92 10.03 4.45 2.78
CA LEU A 92 10.92 5.22 3.65
C LEU A 92 11.01 6.69 3.22
N ASN A 93 11.06 6.96 1.92
CA ASN A 93 11.10 8.32 1.40
C ASN A 93 9.78 9.05 1.65
N GLN A 94 8.63 8.37 1.51
CA GLN A 94 7.36 9.01 1.83
C GLN A 94 7.27 9.37 3.30
N LEU A 95 7.63 8.43 4.19
CA LEU A 95 7.65 8.71 5.63
C LEU A 95 8.50 9.93 5.97
N LYS A 96 9.69 10.06 5.38
CA LYS A 96 10.55 11.25 5.57
C LYS A 96 9.92 12.55 5.09
N LEU A 97 9.13 12.51 4.00
CA LEU A 97 8.47 13.70 3.44
C LEU A 97 7.23 14.10 4.24
N THR A 98 6.62 13.14 4.94
CA THR A 98 5.37 13.34 5.68
C THR A 98 5.58 13.40 7.19
N GLU A 99 6.83 13.36 7.65
CA GLU A 99 7.18 13.53 9.05
C GLU A 99 6.61 14.87 9.52
N PRO A 100 5.80 14.91 10.60
CA PRO A 100 5.27 16.16 11.12
C PRO A 100 6.43 17.05 11.54
N ALA A 101 6.39 18.34 11.13
CA ALA A 101 7.37 19.32 11.60
C ALA A 101 7.36 19.35 13.14
N ASP A 102 8.56 19.43 13.74
CA ASP A 102 8.66 19.58 15.19
C ASP A 102 7.85 20.82 15.60
N PRO A 103 6.86 20.70 16.50
CA PRO A 103 6.06 21.84 16.95
C PRO A 103 6.91 22.99 17.54
N LEU A 104 8.15 22.70 17.92
CA LEU A 104 9.12 23.66 18.47
C LEU A 104 10.02 24.29 17.40
N ASP A 105 10.01 23.77 16.17
CA ASP A 105 10.72 24.33 15.01
C ASP A 105 9.82 25.34 14.27
N THR A 106 9.31 26.33 15.00
CA THR A 106 8.78 27.55 14.38
C THR A 106 9.96 28.45 14.05
N GLY A 107 10.66 28.16 12.96
CA GLY A 107 11.74 29.01 12.46
C GLY A 107 11.28 30.46 12.18
N PRO A 108 12.21 31.44 12.20
CA PRO A 108 11.94 32.88 12.11
C PRO A 108 11.42 33.38 10.76
#